data_AF-A0A1I0R9T0-F1
#
_entry.id   AF-A0A1I0R9T0-F1
#
_cell.length_a   1.000
_cell.length_b   1.000
_cell.length_c   1.000
_cell.angle_alpha   90.00
_cell.angle_beta   90.00
_cell.angle_gamma   90.00
#
_symmetry.space_group_name_H-M   'P 1'
#
loop_
_entity.id
_entity.type
_entity.pdbx_description
1 polymer ?
#
loop_
_entity_poly.entity_id
_entity_poly.type
_entity_poly.pdbx_seq_one_letter_code
_entity_poly.pdbx_strand_id
1 'polypeptide(L)'
;MKKVFLYSIITVLLGACNVLNPNITDDVYVGNSGATSSWVNGLRRQLALTMNQVVVSTELVSDDYYNNRTLSSKVFDIPQIDYFDLDVNNLQIQVQSLREMAEYGLNKVLPGDITTKAADSAEVYFSLAFAHILSGELFVGLPGSSGGVVLTPTEHLNLAITSLDKAISLLPTNDEQTAYILLKARAYYSLGDAVNAAKYADIAKAKNTLLRQVKYDGINGVNNDMQTYLFSSTNNEFAPLPRLDFLDPKYYHIGLASADQKPVTIVKGEEAYLIIAESQIAANTLDAGRQTLKDLLTQVIALRPVVQLDDSKETRNGGNRTDYPLTAVNVKFDASDSTRSNYVLNRKAGTISAYTVSGTKVTAAELDAAVTQDQLLYLLYRMRQEIFMAEGRRMTDLGIKFPVSQTEQLNNKNVEDADIKAQIPSFIPLARGMDDFTYDVANGIVTMKYDMNKVLVANKQAKEIFPFIN
;
A
#
# COMPACT_ATOMS: atom_id res chain seq x y z
N MET A 1 63.23 -1.93 -27.97
CA MET A 1 62.54 -0.63 -27.86
C MET A 1 61.04 -0.64 -28.22
N LYS A 2 60.48 -1.66 -28.91
CA LYS A 2 59.03 -1.72 -29.20
C LYS A 2 58.15 -2.34 -28.09
N LYS A 3 58.73 -3.05 -27.12
CA LYS A 3 57.96 -3.70 -26.02
C LYS A 3 57.76 -2.84 -24.77
N VAL A 4 58.52 -1.75 -24.60
CA VAL A 4 58.36 -0.84 -23.44
C VAL A 4 57.26 0.21 -23.70
N PHE A 5 57.07 0.61 -24.96
CA PHE A 5 56.05 1.59 -25.33
C PHE A 5 54.60 1.06 -25.24
N LEU A 6 54.41 -0.26 -25.36
CA LEU A 6 53.09 -0.88 -25.29
C LEU A 6 52.56 -0.99 -23.85
N TYR A 7 53.45 -1.11 -22.85
CA TYR A 7 53.04 -1.14 -21.44
C TYR A 7 52.70 0.23 -20.86
N SER A 8 53.29 1.31 -21.39
CA SER A 8 52.98 2.69 -20.98
C SER A 8 51.66 3.22 -21.53
N ILE A 9 51.18 2.69 -22.67
CA ILE A 9 49.88 3.07 -23.24
C ILE A 9 48.73 2.34 -22.53
N ILE A 10 48.95 1.11 -22.05
CA ILE A 10 47.94 0.33 -21.31
C ILE A 10 47.73 0.85 -19.87
N THR A 11 48.75 1.45 -19.24
CA THR A 11 48.59 2.06 -17.90
C THR A 11 47.88 3.42 -17.93
N VAL A 12 47.91 4.15 -19.05
CA VAL A 12 47.17 5.42 -19.21
C VAL A 12 45.71 5.19 -19.62
N LEU A 13 45.40 4.09 -20.33
CA LEU A 13 44.03 3.72 -20.69
C LEU A 13 43.22 3.09 -19.54
N LEU A 14 43.86 2.56 -18.50
CA LEU A 14 43.19 2.02 -17.30
C LEU A 14 42.84 3.09 -16.25
N GLY A 15 43.27 4.35 -16.44
CA GLY A 15 42.91 5.48 -15.57
C GLY A 15 41.72 6.32 -16.04
N ALA A 16 41.16 6.02 -17.23
CA ALA A 16 40.20 6.89 -17.90
C ALA A 16 38.71 6.55 -17.67
N CYS A 17 38.38 5.66 -16.73
CA CYS A 17 36.99 5.35 -16.38
C CYS A 17 36.43 6.14 -15.19
N ASN A 18 37.19 7.08 -14.62
CA ASN A 18 36.68 8.02 -13.61
C ASN A 18 36.89 9.45 -14.10
N VAL A 19 35.99 9.94 -14.96
CA VAL A 19 35.80 11.38 -15.11
C VAL A 19 35.04 11.88 -13.87
N LEU A 20 35.73 11.92 -12.73
CA LEU A 20 35.30 12.69 -11.56
C LEU A 20 35.45 14.16 -11.95
N ASN A 21 34.35 14.81 -12.34
CA ASN A 21 34.35 16.26 -12.46
C ASN A 21 34.57 16.82 -11.04
N PRO A 22 35.70 17.48 -10.74
CA PRO A 22 35.99 17.94 -9.39
C PRO A 22 35.01 19.02 -8.90
N ASN A 23 34.18 19.57 -9.79
CA ASN A 23 33.13 20.53 -9.47
C ASN A 23 31.74 19.88 -9.29
N ILE A 24 31.61 18.57 -9.46
CA ILE A 24 30.37 17.81 -9.28
C ILE A 24 30.71 16.55 -8.47
N THR A 25 31.02 16.75 -7.19
CA THR A 25 31.17 15.68 -6.21
C THR A 25 30.03 15.75 -5.20
N ASP A 26 29.78 14.65 -4.48
CA ASP A 26 28.83 14.59 -3.37
C ASP A 26 29.07 15.72 -2.36
N ASP A 27 30.33 15.95 -1.99
CA ASP A 27 30.71 17.00 -1.04
C ASP A 27 30.40 18.41 -1.57
N VAL A 28 30.59 18.63 -2.88
CA VAL A 28 30.23 19.91 -3.52
C VAL A 28 28.72 20.09 -3.58
N TYR A 29 27.94 19.03 -3.86
CA TYR A 29 26.49 19.09 -3.83
C TYR A 29 25.96 19.41 -2.42
N VAL A 30 26.40 18.65 -1.42
CA VAL A 30 25.96 18.75 -0.03
C VAL A 30 26.29 20.12 0.58
N GLY A 31 27.41 20.73 0.17
CA GLY A 31 27.82 22.05 0.65
C GLY A 31 27.07 23.23 0.02
N ASN A 32 26.22 23.01 -0.99
CA ASN A 32 25.47 24.09 -1.65
C ASN A 32 24.17 24.42 -0.90
N SER A 33 23.80 25.70 -0.90
CA SER A 33 22.49 26.13 -0.37
C SER A 33 21.35 25.50 -1.19
N GLY A 34 20.36 24.97 -0.49
CA GLY A 34 19.18 24.34 -1.09
C GLY A 34 19.37 22.88 -1.48
N ALA A 35 20.52 22.27 -1.18
CA ALA A 35 20.77 20.84 -1.37
C ALA A 35 19.73 19.98 -0.63
N THR A 36 19.32 20.39 0.57
CA THR A 36 18.28 19.71 1.34
C THR A 36 16.93 19.74 0.64
N SER A 37 16.49 20.89 0.13
CA SER A 37 15.19 20.98 -0.57
C SER A 37 15.18 20.17 -1.87
N SER A 38 16.30 20.14 -2.61
CA SER A 38 16.47 19.28 -3.78
C SER A 38 16.43 17.80 -3.40
N TRP A 39 17.10 17.40 -2.31
CA TRP A 39 17.09 16.03 -1.81
C TRP A 39 15.70 15.57 -1.37
N VAL A 40 14.95 16.43 -0.68
CA VAL A 40 13.55 16.18 -0.28
C VAL A 40 12.66 15.93 -1.52
N ASN A 41 12.85 16.69 -2.60
CA ASN A 41 12.14 16.41 -3.85
C ASN A 41 12.54 15.05 -4.44
N GLY A 42 13.81 14.68 -4.36
CA GLY A 42 14.31 13.35 -4.71
C GLY A 42 13.67 12.23 -3.88
N LEU A 43 13.54 12.42 -2.56
CA LEU A 43 12.86 11.49 -1.66
C LEU A 43 11.38 11.34 -2.00
N ARG A 44 10.68 12.43 -2.32
CA ARG A 44 9.27 12.37 -2.75
C ARG A 44 9.09 11.62 -4.06
N ARG A 45 10.01 11.82 -5.01
CA ARG A 45 10.07 11.02 -6.24
C ARG A 45 10.31 9.54 -5.92
N GLN A 46 11.27 9.23 -5.06
CA GLN A 46 11.56 7.85 -4.67
C GLN A 46 10.36 7.19 -3.97
N LEU A 47 9.66 7.93 -3.10
CA LEU A 47 8.43 7.47 -2.47
C LEU A 47 7.34 7.12 -3.51
N ALA A 48 7.20 7.89 -4.59
CA ALA A 48 6.29 7.57 -5.68
C ALA A 48 6.67 6.26 -6.39
N LEU A 49 7.96 6.04 -6.67
CA LEU A 49 8.43 4.78 -7.25
C LEU A 49 8.24 3.59 -6.30
N THR A 50 8.48 3.79 -5.01
CA THR A 50 8.22 2.78 -3.98
C THR A 50 6.74 2.44 -3.91
N MET A 51 5.84 3.43 -3.94
CA MET A 51 4.41 3.16 -3.88
C MET A 51 3.85 2.52 -5.15
N ASN A 52 4.38 2.81 -6.34
CA ASN A 52 4.02 2.06 -7.54
C ASN A 52 4.25 0.56 -7.34
N GLN A 53 5.45 0.18 -6.90
CA GLN A 53 5.79 -1.22 -6.72
C GLN A 53 4.99 -1.84 -5.57
N VAL A 54 4.82 -1.13 -4.45
CA VAL A 54 4.05 -1.60 -3.28
C VAL A 54 2.60 -1.86 -3.66
N VAL A 55 1.89 -0.87 -4.21
CA VAL A 55 0.46 -1.02 -4.47
C VAL A 55 0.22 -2.12 -5.51
N VAL A 56 0.93 -2.10 -6.63
CA VAL A 56 0.77 -3.12 -7.67
C VAL A 56 0.99 -4.54 -7.11
N SER A 57 2.11 -4.76 -6.40
CA SER A 57 2.48 -6.10 -5.96
C SER A 57 1.55 -6.62 -4.87
N THR A 58 1.14 -5.76 -3.94
CA THR A 58 0.30 -6.16 -2.80
C THR A 58 -1.17 -6.34 -3.18
N GLU A 59 -1.67 -5.59 -4.17
CA GLU A 59 -3.03 -5.77 -4.71
C GLU A 59 -3.14 -7.03 -5.59
N LEU A 60 -2.04 -7.48 -6.20
CA LEU A 60 -1.98 -8.76 -6.91
C LEU A 60 -1.99 -9.99 -5.99
N VAL A 61 -1.51 -9.83 -4.75
CA VAL A 61 -1.50 -10.90 -3.75
C VAL A 61 -2.81 -10.94 -2.96
N SER A 62 -3.61 -9.87 -3.02
CA SER A 62 -4.83 -9.72 -2.23
C SER A 62 -6.08 -10.27 -2.92
N ASP A 63 -7.23 -10.14 -2.26
CA ASP A 63 -8.55 -10.45 -2.81
C ASP A 63 -9.29 -9.20 -3.33
N ASP A 64 -8.58 -8.18 -3.80
CA ASP A 64 -9.21 -6.95 -4.31
C ASP A 64 -9.34 -6.95 -5.84
N TYR A 65 -8.31 -7.41 -6.53
CA TYR A 65 -8.24 -7.52 -7.99
C TYR A 65 -7.74 -8.90 -8.40
N TYR A 66 -8.26 -9.44 -9.49
CA TYR A 66 -7.60 -10.55 -10.16
C TYR A 66 -6.77 -10.06 -11.34
N ASN A 67 -5.64 -10.72 -11.57
CA ASN A 67 -4.77 -10.48 -12.70
C ASN A 67 -5.42 -11.03 -13.97
N ASN A 68 -6.04 -10.14 -14.75
CA ASN A 68 -6.69 -10.50 -15.99
C ASN A 68 -5.62 -10.86 -17.03
N ARG A 69 -4.69 -9.95 -17.27
CA ARG A 69 -3.60 -10.11 -18.24
C ARG A 69 -2.51 -9.13 -17.89
N THR A 70 -1.54 -9.49 -17.08
CA THR A 70 -0.37 -8.61 -16.86
C THR A 70 0.95 -9.21 -17.31
N LEU A 71 1.94 -8.31 -17.39
CA LEU A 71 3.38 -8.58 -17.49
C LEU A 71 4.02 -8.93 -16.13
N SER A 72 3.28 -8.77 -15.02
CA SER A 72 3.69 -9.13 -13.67
C SER A 72 3.40 -10.60 -13.36
N SER A 73 3.96 -11.10 -12.26
CA SER A 73 3.87 -12.50 -11.89
C SER A 73 2.42 -12.98 -11.71
N LYS A 74 2.00 -13.93 -12.54
CA LYS A 74 0.66 -14.56 -12.45
C LYS A 74 0.52 -15.54 -11.28
N VAL A 75 1.58 -15.73 -10.50
CA VAL A 75 1.60 -16.64 -9.35
C VAL A 75 1.24 -15.95 -8.04
N PHE A 76 1.23 -14.62 -7.99
CA PHE A 76 0.78 -13.87 -6.81
C PHE A 76 -0.73 -14.07 -6.56
N ASP A 77 -1.56 -14.18 -7.60
CA ASP A 77 -2.96 -14.64 -7.49
C ASP A 77 -3.10 -16.10 -6.98
N ILE A 78 -2.02 -16.90 -7.00
CA ILE A 78 -2.00 -18.32 -6.54
C ILE A 78 -1.44 -18.43 -5.10
N PRO A 79 -1.41 -17.31 -4.37
CA PRO A 79 -0.48 -16.98 -3.28
C PRO A 79 0.86 -17.74 -3.28
N GLN A 80 1.50 -17.93 -4.43
CA GLN A 80 2.84 -18.51 -4.48
C GLN A 80 3.86 -17.39 -4.59
N ILE A 81 4.56 -17.12 -3.48
CA ILE A 81 5.52 -16.02 -3.37
C ILE A 81 6.92 -16.62 -3.20
N ASP A 82 7.61 -16.79 -4.33
CA ASP A 82 8.97 -17.29 -4.35
C ASP A 82 9.98 -16.15 -4.18
N TYR A 83 10.99 -16.34 -3.35
CA TYR A 83 12.01 -15.32 -3.07
C TYR A 83 12.90 -14.96 -4.28
N PHE A 84 12.93 -15.81 -5.31
CA PHE A 84 13.62 -15.57 -6.57
C PHE A 84 12.72 -14.89 -7.63
N ASP A 85 11.46 -14.58 -7.29
CA ASP A 85 10.59 -13.81 -8.17
C ASP A 85 11.12 -12.38 -8.32
N LEU A 86 11.13 -11.88 -9.55
CA LEU A 86 11.58 -10.53 -9.89
C LEU A 86 10.75 -9.46 -9.18
N ASP A 87 9.44 -9.68 -9.01
CA ASP A 87 8.55 -8.72 -8.36
C ASP A 87 8.86 -8.58 -6.86
N VAL A 88 9.24 -9.68 -6.18
CA VAL A 88 9.72 -9.63 -4.79
C VAL A 88 11.01 -8.81 -4.69
N ASN A 89 11.96 -9.07 -5.60
CA ASN A 89 13.22 -8.33 -5.65
C ASN A 89 13.00 -6.82 -5.91
N ASN A 90 12.16 -6.48 -6.90
CA ASN A 90 11.87 -5.09 -7.24
C ASN A 90 11.21 -4.36 -6.07
N LEU A 91 10.23 -4.98 -5.41
CA LEU A 91 9.59 -4.42 -4.22
C LEU A 91 10.59 -4.13 -3.11
N GLN A 92 11.42 -5.12 -2.77
CA GLN A 92 12.43 -4.95 -1.75
C GLN A 92 13.40 -3.81 -2.08
N ILE A 93 13.91 -3.75 -3.32
CA ILE A 93 14.85 -2.70 -3.76
C ILE A 93 14.23 -1.32 -3.62
N GLN A 94 12.96 -1.13 -3.99
CA GLN A 94 12.33 0.18 -3.89
C GLN A 94 12.12 0.63 -2.44
N VAL A 95 11.80 -0.29 -1.52
CA VAL A 95 11.69 0.01 -0.09
C VAL A 95 13.07 0.34 0.50
N GLN A 96 14.09 -0.45 0.16
CA GLN A 96 15.47 -0.20 0.60
C GLN A 96 16.02 1.13 0.06
N SER A 97 15.75 1.45 -1.21
CA SER A 97 16.20 2.71 -1.83
C SER A 97 15.62 3.93 -1.10
N LEU A 98 14.34 3.90 -0.73
CA LEU A 98 13.73 4.98 0.07
C LEU A 98 14.41 5.12 1.44
N ARG A 99 14.69 3.99 2.11
CA ARG A 99 15.38 3.97 3.41
C ARG A 99 16.78 4.54 3.30
N GLU A 100 17.61 4.02 2.39
CA GLU A 100 19.00 4.42 2.23
C GLU A 100 19.13 5.89 1.79
N MET A 101 18.23 6.37 0.92
CA MET A 101 18.17 7.81 0.59
C MET A 101 17.82 8.67 1.81
N ALA A 102 16.93 8.20 2.68
CA ALA A 102 16.57 8.93 3.89
C ALA A 102 17.73 8.93 4.91
N GLU A 103 18.39 7.79 5.11
CA GLU A 103 19.59 7.66 5.95
C GLU A 103 20.73 8.58 5.47
N TYR A 104 21.00 8.61 4.16
CA TYR A 104 21.98 9.53 3.59
C TYR A 104 21.55 10.99 3.79
N GLY A 105 20.26 11.28 3.62
CA GLY A 105 19.68 12.58 3.93
C GLY A 105 20.00 13.04 5.36
N LEU A 106 19.72 12.19 6.35
CA LEU A 106 19.96 12.48 7.77
C LEU A 106 21.46 12.64 8.09
N ASN A 107 22.30 11.77 7.54
CA ASN A 107 23.71 11.67 7.94
C ASN A 107 24.64 12.61 7.17
N LYS A 108 24.25 13.05 5.97
CA LYS A 108 25.10 13.82 5.05
C LYS A 108 24.46 15.11 4.57
N VAL A 109 23.24 15.06 4.04
CA VAL A 109 22.62 16.22 3.38
C VAL A 109 22.18 17.28 4.40
N LEU A 110 21.37 16.90 5.38
CA LEU A 110 20.85 17.85 6.38
C LEU A 110 21.98 18.57 7.16
N PRO A 111 23.04 17.89 7.63
CA PRO A 111 24.14 18.56 8.33
C PRO A 111 24.99 19.47 7.44
N GLY A 112 25.01 19.21 6.12
CA GLY A 112 25.84 19.95 5.17
C GLY A 112 25.19 21.22 4.62
N ASP A 113 23.85 21.26 4.53
CA ASP A 113 23.11 22.43 4.05
C ASP A 113 22.66 23.32 5.22
N ILE A 114 23.33 24.47 5.37
CA ILE A 114 23.03 25.48 6.39
C ILE A 114 21.63 26.12 6.24
N THR A 115 20.96 25.91 5.09
CA THR A 115 19.61 26.44 4.81
C THR A 115 18.49 25.43 5.08
N THR A 116 18.83 24.26 5.61
CA THR A 116 17.88 23.21 6.04
C THR A 116 16.79 23.76 6.96
N LYS A 117 15.52 23.47 6.63
CA LYS A 117 14.37 23.83 7.47
C LYS A 117 13.90 22.64 8.29
N ALA A 118 13.24 22.90 9.42
CA ALA A 118 12.66 21.84 10.26
C ALA A 118 11.67 20.94 9.48
N ALA A 119 10.88 21.51 8.57
CA ALA A 119 9.97 20.76 7.71
C ALA A 119 10.70 19.84 6.72
N ASP A 120 11.88 20.23 6.23
CA ASP A 120 12.68 19.37 5.35
C ASP A 120 13.20 18.16 6.14
N SER A 121 13.76 18.40 7.33
CA SER A 121 14.20 17.34 8.24
C SER A 121 13.06 16.39 8.62
N ALA A 122 11.86 16.94 8.84
CA ALA A 122 10.67 16.15 9.15
C ALA A 122 10.27 15.22 7.98
N GLU A 123 10.40 15.66 6.73
CA GLU A 123 10.13 14.84 5.54
C GLU A 123 11.18 13.72 5.36
N VAL A 124 12.45 13.98 5.69
CA VAL A 124 13.49 12.94 5.68
C VAL A 124 13.21 11.88 6.74
N TYR A 125 12.90 12.27 7.97
CA TYR A 125 12.51 11.34 9.03
C TYR A 125 11.22 10.57 8.71
N PHE A 126 10.24 11.24 8.09
CA PHE A 126 9.03 10.59 7.60
C PHE A 126 9.34 9.52 6.56
N SER A 127 10.19 9.82 5.57
CA SER A 127 10.56 8.88 4.52
C SER A 127 11.25 7.65 5.09
N LEU A 128 12.16 7.84 6.06
CA LEU A 128 12.80 6.76 6.81
C LEU A 128 11.78 5.92 7.58
N ALA A 129 10.88 6.58 8.31
CA ALA A 129 9.85 5.90 9.08
C ALA A 129 8.92 5.08 8.18
N PHE A 130 8.48 5.65 7.07
CA PHE A 130 7.56 5.00 6.15
C PHE A 130 8.20 3.80 5.47
N ALA A 131 9.48 3.88 5.09
CA ALA A 131 10.22 2.71 4.59
C ALA A 131 10.25 1.58 5.63
N HIS A 132 10.48 1.89 6.90
CA HIS A 132 10.43 0.90 7.98
C HIS A 132 9.01 0.35 8.26
N ILE A 133 7.95 1.17 8.12
CA ILE A 133 6.57 0.68 8.19
C ILE A 133 6.34 -0.35 7.08
N LEU A 134 6.70 -0.03 5.83
CA LEU A 134 6.58 -0.96 4.71
C LEU A 134 7.39 -2.24 4.95
N SER A 135 8.61 -2.14 5.49
CA SER A 135 9.41 -3.31 5.86
C SER A 135 8.71 -4.18 6.90
N GLY A 136 8.12 -3.60 7.94
CA GLY A 136 7.45 -4.35 9.00
C GLY A 136 6.08 -4.92 8.58
N GLU A 137 5.33 -4.20 7.75
CA GLU A 137 3.99 -4.62 7.32
C GLU A 137 4.04 -5.65 6.19
N LEU A 138 5.01 -5.55 5.27
CA LEU A 138 4.99 -6.32 4.02
C LEU A 138 5.96 -7.49 3.99
N PHE A 139 6.99 -7.53 4.84
CA PHE A 139 8.05 -8.54 4.77
C PHE A 139 8.20 -9.33 6.06
N VAL A 140 8.60 -10.61 5.95
CA VAL A 140 8.95 -11.46 7.10
C VAL A 140 10.15 -10.92 7.87
N GLY A 141 11.01 -10.16 7.20
CA GLY A 141 12.13 -9.41 7.72
C GLY A 141 12.83 -8.69 6.57
N LEU A 142 13.57 -7.63 6.85
CA LEU A 142 14.45 -6.97 5.87
C LEU A 142 15.72 -6.47 6.56
N PRO A 143 16.84 -6.29 5.84
CA PRO A 143 18.02 -5.65 6.41
C PRO A 143 17.71 -4.27 6.99
N GLY A 144 18.20 -4.02 8.21
CA GLY A 144 18.07 -2.72 8.88
C GLY A 144 18.91 -1.60 8.25
N SER A 145 19.95 -1.98 7.51
CA SER A 145 20.86 -1.11 6.76
C SER A 145 21.48 -1.89 5.61
N SER A 146 22.15 -1.21 4.68
CA SER A 146 22.78 -1.84 3.51
C SER A 146 23.78 -2.94 3.94
N GLY A 147 23.55 -4.18 3.52
CA GLY A 147 24.37 -5.35 3.91
C GLY A 147 24.36 -5.68 5.41
N GLY A 148 23.44 -5.07 6.17
CA GLY A 148 23.31 -5.25 7.61
C GLY A 148 22.52 -6.50 7.99
N VAL A 149 22.30 -6.67 9.30
CA VAL A 149 21.46 -7.76 9.83
C VAL A 149 20.01 -7.62 9.37
N VAL A 150 19.36 -8.75 9.10
CA VAL A 150 17.92 -8.80 8.85
C VAL A 150 17.20 -8.50 10.16
N LEU A 151 16.38 -7.46 10.16
CA LEU A 151 15.53 -7.07 11.28
C LEU A 151 14.15 -7.70 11.13
N THR A 152 13.58 -8.06 12.28
CA THR A 152 12.21 -8.52 12.38
C THR A 152 11.22 -7.39 12.08
N PRO A 153 9.95 -7.73 11.75
CA PRO A 153 8.89 -6.75 11.59
C PRO A 153 8.74 -5.81 12.78
N THR A 154 8.81 -6.36 13.99
CA THR A 154 8.73 -5.60 15.25
C THR A 154 9.86 -4.59 15.40
N GLU A 155 11.09 -4.96 15.06
CA GLU A 155 12.24 -4.04 15.12
C GLU A 155 12.09 -2.89 14.12
N HIS A 156 11.66 -3.17 12.89
CA HIS A 156 11.36 -2.13 11.91
C HIS A 156 10.26 -1.19 12.38
N LEU A 157 9.14 -1.70 12.92
CA LEU A 157 8.05 -0.86 13.41
C LEU A 157 8.50 0.04 14.59
N ASN A 158 9.39 -0.44 15.46
CA ASN A 158 9.97 0.39 16.52
C ASN A 158 10.90 1.50 15.99
N LEU A 159 11.68 1.21 14.94
CA LEU A 159 12.48 2.22 14.24
C LEU A 159 11.60 3.27 13.54
N ALA A 160 10.48 2.84 12.97
CA ALA A 160 9.49 3.74 12.40
C ALA A 160 8.90 4.67 13.45
N ILE A 161 8.48 4.15 14.61
CA ILE A 161 7.96 4.97 15.72
C ILE A 161 8.99 6.00 16.18
N THR A 162 10.25 5.59 16.35
CA THR A 162 11.34 6.49 16.75
C THR A 162 11.54 7.62 15.74
N SER A 163 11.51 7.29 14.44
CA SER A 163 11.66 8.26 13.36
C SER A 163 10.45 9.20 13.26
N LEU A 164 9.23 8.70 13.46
CA LEU A 164 8.01 9.51 13.50
C LEU A 164 8.03 10.48 14.69
N ASP A 165 8.51 10.07 15.86
CA ASP A 165 8.63 10.97 17.01
C ASP A 165 9.54 12.16 16.71
N LYS A 166 10.65 11.92 16.01
CA LYS A 166 11.52 13.00 15.52
C LYS A 166 10.78 13.89 14.51
N ALA A 167 10.14 13.30 13.50
CA ALA A 167 9.40 14.05 12.49
C ALA A 167 8.28 14.92 13.08
N ILE A 168 7.47 14.36 13.99
CA ILE A 168 6.36 15.04 14.67
C ILE A 168 6.87 16.25 15.48
N SER A 169 8.00 16.08 16.20
CA SER A 169 8.59 17.13 17.02
C SER A 169 9.10 18.35 16.23
N LEU A 170 9.36 18.17 14.93
CA LEU A 170 9.88 19.20 14.03
C LEU A 170 8.78 19.98 13.31
N LEU A 171 7.54 19.51 13.36
CA LEU A 171 6.39 20.12 12.68
C LEU A 171 5.53 20.94 13.64
N PRO A 172 4.90 22.03 13.16
CA PRO A 172 3.82 22.69 13.89
C PRO A 172 2.55 21.83 13.85
N THR A 173 1.59 22.13 14.74
CA THR A 173 0.28 21.45 14.74
C THR A 173 -0.54 21.81 13.51
N ASN A 174 -0.51 20.90 12.53
CA ASN A 174 -1.23 20.98 11.27
C ASN A 174 -1.60 19.56 10.78
N ASP A 175 -2.21 19.47 9.60
CA ASP A 175 -2.64 18.19 9.02
C ASP A 175 -1.45 17.27 8.71
N GLU A 176 -0.29 17.82 8.35
CA GLU A 176 0.93 17.04 8.10
C GLU A 176 1.42 16.35 9.39
N GLN A 177 1.54 17.10 10.49
CA GLN A 177 1.89 16.53 11.79
C GLN A 177 0.85 15.46 12.21
N THR A 178 -0.43 15.71 11.93
CA THR A 178 -1.50 14.76 12.25
C THR A 178 -1.40 13.48 11.41
N ALA A 179 -1.01 13.58 10.14
CA ALA A 179 -0.75 12.40 9.31
C ALA A 179 0.40 11.54 9.87
N TYR A 180 1.45 12.16 10.42
CA TYR A 180 2.56 11.43 11.04
C TYR A 180 2.14 10.77 12.36
N ILE A 181 1.28 11.44 13.13
CA ILE A 181 0.66 10.85 14.34
C ILE A 181 -0.20 9.63 13.97
N LEU A 182 -0.98 9.70 12.90
CA LEU A 182 -1.78 8.55 12.44
C LEU A 182 -0.92 7.39 11.95
N LEU A 183 0.19 7.66 11.25
CA LEU A 183 1.16 6.61 10.92
C LEU A 183 1.81 5.98 12.16
N LYS A 184 2.03 6.77 13.21
CA LYS A 184 2.50 6.23 14.49
C LYS A 184 1.45 5.32 15.11
N ALA A 185 0.17 5.68 15.03
CA ALA A 185 -0.93 4.80 15.43
C ALA A 185 -0.96 3.50 14.61
N ARG A 186 -0.77 3.56 13.28
CA ARG A 186 -0.63 2.40 12.40
C ARG A 186 0.54 1.50 12.80
N ALA A 187 1.70 2.07 13.14
CA ALA A 187 2.84 1.28 13.58
C ALA A 187 2.54 0.51 14.89
N TYR A 188 1.89 1.16 15.87
CA TYR A 188 1.42 0.48 17.08
C TYR A 188 0.32 -0.55 16.81
N TYR A 189 -0.58 -0.26 15.87
CA TYR A 189 -1.59 -1.21 15.41
C TYR A 189 -0.92 -2.49 14.91
N SER A 190 0.06 -2.37 14.03
CA SER A 190 0.82 -3.51 13.49
C SER A 190 1.68 -4.24 14.54
N LEU A 191 1.99 -3.60 15.67
CA LEU A 191 2.64 -4.21 16.83
C LEU A 191 1.65 -4.91 17.78
N GLY A 192 0.33 -4.78 17.58
CA GLY A 192 -0.71 -5.25 18.49
C GLY A 192 -0.87 -4.41 19.76
N ASP A 193 -0.25 -3.23 19.84
CA ASP A 193 -0.35 -2.33 21.00
C ASP A 193 -1.64 -1.49 20.90
N ALA A 194 -2.75 -2.08 21.31
CA ALA A 194 -4.07 -1.46 21.24
C ALA A 194 -4.15 -0.12 22.00
N VAL A 195 -3.43 0.02 23.12
CA VAL A 195 -3.47 1.21 23.98
C VAL A 195 -2.83 2.40 23.27
N ASN A 196 -1.60 2.24 22.77
CA ASN A 196 -0.92 3.32 22.07
C ASN A 196 -1.54 3.56 20.69
N ALA A 197 -1.96 2.51 19.97
CA ALA A 197 -2.64 2.67 18.69
C ALA A 197 -3.92 3.50 18.83
N ALA A 198 -4.80 3.17 19.77
CA ALA A 198 -6.03 3.93 20.00
C ALA A 198 -5.75 5.36 20.48
N LYS A 199 -4.76 5.57 21.35
CA LYS A 199 -4.36 6.89 21.83
C LYS A 199 -3.96 7.83 20.68
N TYR A 200 -3.08 7.38 19.79
CA TYR A 200 -2.60 8.23 18.69
C TYR A 200 -3.64 8.35 17.57
N ALA A 201 -4.45 7.31 17.35
CA ALA A 201 -5.59 7.37 16.44
C ALA A 201 -6.63 8.40 16.91
N ASP A 202 -6.93 8.49 18.21
CA ASP A 202 -7.89 9.45 18.76
C ASP A 202 -7.46 10.91 18.54
N ILE A 203 -6.16 11.19 18.64
CA ILE A 203 -5.59 12.50 18.28
C ILE A 203 -5.85 12.81 16.80
N ALA A 204 -5.62 11.84 15.90
CA ALA A 204 -5.82 12.02 14.47
C ALA A 204 -7.30 12.09 14.06
N LYS A 205 -8.19 11.44 14.82
CA LYS A 205 -9.64 11.42 14.62
C LYS A 205 -10.26 12.82 14.57
N ALA A 206 -9.65 13.81 15.24
CA ALA A 206 -10.08 15.21 15.20
C ALA A 206 -9.98 15.87 13.80
N LYS A 207 -9.37 15.20 12.82
CA LYS A 207 -9.20 15.70 11.44
C LYS A 207 -9.95 14.84 10.43
N ASN A 208 -11.24 15.08 10.29
CA ASN A 208 -12.15 14.28 9.46
C ASN A 208 -11.74 14.18 7.97
N THR A 209 -11.10 15.20 7.40
CA THR A 209 -10.67 15.21 6.00
C THR A 209 -9.19 14.91 5.81
N LEU A 210 -8.50 14.43 6.85
CA LEU A 210 -7.06 14.13 6.80
C LEU A 210 -6.73 13.25 5.60
N LEU A 211 -5.75 13.70 4.81
CA LEU A 211 -5.21 13.01 3.65
C LEU A 211 -3.73 13.35 3.51
N ARG A 212 -2.88 12.32 3.42
CA ARG A 212 -1.52 12.41 2.88
C ARG A 212 -1.44 11.48 1.68
N GLN A 213 -1.00 12.03 0.56
CA GLN A 213 -0.98 11.31 -0.70
C GLN A 213 0.37 11.46 -1.40
N VAL A 214 0.77 10.40 -2.08
CA VAL A 214 1.93 10.35 -2.95
C VAL A 214 1.51 10.81 -4.34
N LYS A 215 2.16 11.87 -4.81
CA LYS A 215 1.86 12.49 -6.10
C LYS A 215 2.80 11.95 -7.17
N TYR A 216 2.29 11.95 -8.39
CA TYR A 216 2.97 11.46 -9.58
C TYR A 216 3.14 12.61 -10.58
N ASP A 217 4.16 12.50 -11.41
CA ASP A 217 4.50 13.47 -12.45
C ASP A 217 4.71 12.72 -13.76
N GLY A 218 3.60 12.39 -14.42
CA GLY A 218 3.63 11.59 -15.64
C GLY A 218 4.28 12.31 -16.82
N ILE A 219 4.35 13.64 -16.80
CA ILE A 219 5.05 14.43 -17.82
C ILE A 219 6.56 14.19 -17.73
N ASN A 220 7.09 14.09 -16.50
CA ASN A 220 8.51 13.85 -16.24
C ASN A 220 8.85 12.37 -15.94
N GLY A 221 7.99 11.44 -16.37
CA GLY A 221 8.28 10.01 -16.35
C GLY A 221 8.05 9.30 -15.01
N VAL A 222 7.31 9.91 -14.08
CA VAL A 222 6.88 9.30 -12.82
C VAL A 222 5.37 9.06 -12.90
N ASN A 223 4.95 7.99 -13.57
CA ASN A 223 3.54 7.63 -13.75
C ASN A 223 3.03 6.83 -12.55
N ASN A 224 1.71 6.87 -12.31
CA ASN A 224 1.02 5.93 -11.43
C ASN A 224 0.73 4.65 -12.23
N ASP A 225 1.41 3.56 -11.87
CA ASP A 225 1.29 2.30 -12.61
C ASP A 225 -0.10 1.67 -12.43
N MET A 226 -0.70 1.79 -11.24
CA MET A 226 -2.07 1.33 -11.01
C MET A 226 -3.09 2.08 -11.87
N GLN A 227 -2.92 3.38 -12.13
CA GLN A 227 -3.78 4.10 -13.08
C GLN A 227 -3.68 3.50 -14.49
N THR A 228 -2.50 3.02 -14.87
CA THR A 228 -2.33 2.35 -16.16
C THR A 228 -3.08 1.02 -16.16
N TYR A 229 -2.95 0.23 -15.10
CA TYR A 229 -3.54 -1.10 -15.02
C TYR A 229 -5.07 -1.11 -14.86
N LEU A 230 -5.63 -0.10 -14.18
CA LEU A 230 -7.06 0.00 -13.93
C LEU A 230 -7.85 0.74 -15.02
N PHE A 231 -7.22 1.69 -15.73
CA PHE A 231 -7.97 2.62 -16.59
C PHE A 231 -7.29 2.97 -17.92
N SER A 232 -5.96 3.14 -17.94
CA SER A 232 -5.29 3.69 -19.14
C SER A 232 -4.94 2.63 -20.18
N SER A 233 -4.71 1.38 -19.75
CA SER A 233 -4.40 0.26 -20.64
C SER A 233 -5.66 -0.23 -21.36
N THR A 234 -5.58 -0.41 -22.68
CA THR A 234 -6.65 -1.05 -23.46
C THR A 234 -6.71 -2.57 -23.28
N ASN A 235 -5.78 -3.15 -22.50
CA ASN A 235 -5.72 -4.58 -22.24
C ASN A 235 -6.33 -4.98 -20.90
N ASN A 236 -6.91 -4.03 -20.15
CA ASN A 236 -7.62 -4.24 -18.87
C ASN A 236 -6.87 -5.21 -17.95
N GLU A 237 -5.69 -4.77 -17.54
CA GLU A 237 -4.65 -5.57 -16.89
C GLU A 237 -5.20 -6.20 -15.60
N PHE A 238 -5.87 -5.39 -14.78
CA PHE A 238 -6.56 -5.80 -13.55
C PHE A 238 -8.07 -5.59 -13.69
N ALA A 239 -8.82 -6.46 -13.03
CA ALA A 239 -10.25 -6.29 -12.86
C ALA A 239 -10.61 -6.54 -11.39
N PRO A 240 -11.44 -5.67 -10.77
CA PRO A 240 -11.80 -5.82 -9.37
C PRO A 240 -12.69 -7.04 -9.19
N LEU A 241 -12.69 -7.64 -8.01
CA LEU A 241 -13.75 -8.60 -7.68
C LEU A 241 -15.14 -7.95 -7.88
N PRO A 242 -16.15 -8.67 -8.40
CA PRO A 242 -17.49 -8.10 -8.61
C PRO A 242 -18.13 -7.48 -7.35
N ARG A 243 -17.71 -7.89 -6.14
CA ARG A 243 -18.12 -7.28 -4.86
C ARG A 243 -17.41 -5.96 -4.52
N LEU A 244 -16.42 -5.54 -5.30
CA LEU A 244 -15.67 -4.29 -5.12
C LEU A 244 -15.75 -3.39 -6.35
N ASP A 245 -16.38 -3.84 -7.43
CA ASP A 245 -16.46 -3.13 -8.71
C ASP A 245 -17.05 -1.70 -8.62
N PHE A 246 -17.88 -1.43 -7.61
CA PHE A 246 -18.43 -0.09 -7.36
C PHE A 246 -17.38 0.96 -6.96
N LEU A 247 -16.18 0.54 -6.60
CA LEU A 247 -15.06 1.42 -6.24
C LEU A 247 -14.09 1.64 -7.40
N ASP A 248 -14.25 0.91 -8.50
CA ASP A 248 -13.34 0.95 -9.64
C ASP A 248 -13.96 1.71 -10.83
N PRO A 249 -13.21 2.61 -11.49
CA PRO A 249 -11.78 2.89 -11.27
C PRO A 249 -11.53 3.88 -10.13
N LYS A 250 -10.57 3.53 -9.27
CA LYS A 250 -10.04 4.45 -8.25
C LYS A 250 -9.08 5.47 -8.86
N TYR A 251 -8.27 5.01 -9.80
CA TYR A 251 -7.28 5.81 -10.53
C TYR A 251 -7.70 5.91 -12.00
N TYR A 252 -8.02 7.11 -12.46
CA TYR A 252 -8.52 7.40 -13.80
C TYR A 252 -7.88 8.67 -14.34
N HIS A 253 -8.08 9.01 -15.61
CA HIS A 253 -7.68 10.31 -16.15
C HIS A 253 -8.77 10.95 -17.00
N ILE A 254 -8.86 12.28 -16.95
CA ILE A 254 -9.69 13.06 -17.88
C ILE A 254 -8.74 13.77 -18.85
N GLY A 255 -8.72 13.32 -20.10
CA GLY A 255 -7.78 13.83 -21.11
C GLY A 255 -6.52 12.97 -21.21
N LEU A 256 -5.34 13.59 -21.26
CA LEU A 256 -4.07 12.87 -21.42
C LEU A 256 -3.64 12.21 -20.12
N ALA A 257 -3.38 10.90 -20.15
CA ALA A 257 -2.97 10.13 -18.98
C ALA A 257 -1.74 10.75 -18.28
N SER A 258 -0.70 11.13 -19.02
CA SER A 258 0.53 11.71 -18.44
C SER A 258 0.30 13.04 -17.71
N ALA A 259 -0.73 13.80 -18.05
CA ALA A 259 -1.04 15.09 -17.44
C ALA A 259 -2.02 14.99 -16.26
N ASP A 260 -2.74 13.87 -16.14
CA ASP A 260 -3.71 13.64 -15.07
C ASP A 260 -3.42 12.30 -14.37
N GLN A 261 -2.49 12.35 -13.41
CA GLN A 261 -2.08 11.21 -12.60
C GLN A 261 -2.71 11.32 -11.21
N LYS A 262 -3.62 10.39 -10.88
CA LYS A 262 -4.26 10.37 -9.56
C LYS A 262 -3.25 9.94 -8.49
N PRO A 263 -3.21 10.63 -7.34
CA PRO A 263 -2.26 10.32 -6.30
C PRO A 263 -2.69 9.09 -5.50
N VAL A 264 -1.71 8.36 -4.95
CA VAL A 264 -1.96 7.21 -4.05
C VAL A 264 -2.07 7.72 -2.62
N THR A 265 -3.16 7.39 -1.93
CA THR A 265 -3.35 7.78 -0.53
C THR A 265 -2.59 6.83 0.39
N ILE A 266 -1.71 7.37 1.24
CA ILE A 266 -0.90 6.58 2.19
C ILE A 266 -1.31 6.80 3.65
N VAL A 267 -1.99 7.90 3.94
CA VAL A 267 -2.60 8.21 5.25
C VAL A 267 -3.94 8.89 5.03
N LYS A 268 -4.97 8.45 5.75
CA LYS A 268 -6.29 9.07 5.70
C LYS A 268 -7.10 8.86 6.98
N GLY A 269 -7.97 9.82 7.28
CA GLY A 269 -8.72 9.87 8.55
C GLY A 269 -9.53 8.61 8.87
N GLU A 270 -9.98 7.85 7.87
CA GLU A 270 -10.72 6.60 8.04
C GLU A 270 -9.97 5.59 8.92
N GLU A 271 -8.64 5.53 8.79
CA GLU A 271 -7.81 4.60 9.54
C GLU A 271 -7.88 4.84 11.06
N ALA A 272 -7.98 6.10 11.49
CA ALA A 272 -8.08 6.42 12.91
C ALA A 272 -9.32 5.77 13.55
N TYR A 273 -10.46 5.86 12.86
CA TYR A 273 -11.70 5.25 13.32
C TYR A 273 -11.63 3.73 13.30
N LEU A 274 -11.03 3.13 12.26
CA LEU A 274 -10.88 1.69 12.14
C LEU A 274 -10.00 1.10 13.25
N ILE A 275 -8.87 1.75 13.57
CA ILE A 275 -7.99 1.36 14.69
C ILE A 275 -8.75 1.42 16.03
N ILE A 276 -9.46 2.53 16.28
CA ILE A 276 -10.22 2.70 17.54
C ILE A 276 -11.35 1.66 17.64
N ALA A 277 -12.10 1.45 16.56
CA ALA A 277 -13.19 0.49 16.53
C ALA A 277 -12.68 -0.94 16.76
N GLU A 278 -11.57 -1.34 16.14
CA GLU A 278 -10.99 -2.68 16.33
C GLU A 278 -10.53 -2.86 17.77
N SER A 279 -9.89 -1.86 18.37
CA SER A 279 -9.50 -1.87 19.79
C SER A 279 -10.71 -2.06 20.71
N GLN A 280 -11.80 -1.34 20.44
CA GLN A 280 -13.05 -1.44 21.20
C GLN A 280 -13.73 -2.81 21.04
N ILE A 281 -13.79 -3.35 19.82
CA ILE A 281 -14.38 -4.66 19.51
C ILE A 281 -13.56 -5.78 20.14
N ALA A 282 -12.22 -5.70 20.07
CA ALA A 282 -11.32 -6.65 20.72
C ALA A 282 -11.49 -6.65 22.24
N ALA A 283 -11.65 -5.47 22.86
CA ALA A 283 -11.97 -5.32 24.27
C ALA A 283 -13.42 -5.69 24.65
N ASN A 284 -14.20 -6.24 23.71
CA ASN A 284 -15.61 -6.62 23.87
C ASN A 284 -16.54 -5.45 24.26
N THR A 285 -16.14 -4.21 23.96
CA THR A 285 -16.97 -3.00 24.11
C THR A 285 -17.76 -2.74 22.82
N LEU A 286 -18.63 -3.69 22.48
CA LEU A 286 -19.26 -3.78 21.15
C LEU A 286 -20.09 -2.54 20.78
N ASP A 287 -20.80 -1.94 21.74
CA ASP A 287 -21.59 -0.72 21.50
C ASP A 287 -20.72 0.48 21.13
N ALA A 288 -19.56 0.61 21.80
CA ALA A 288 -18.60 1.67 21.49
C ALA A 288 -17.97 1.46 20.11
N GLY A 289 -17.56 0.22 19.81
CA GLY A 289 -17.03 -0.15 18.50
C GLY A 289 -18.03 0.13 17.36
N ARG A 290 -19.28 -0.27 17.55
CA ARG A 290 -20.39 0.00 16.61
C ARG A 290 -20.58 1.50 16.41
N GLN A 291 -20.62 2.28 17.49
CA GLN A 291 -20.80 3.72 17.39
C GLN A 291 -19.63 4.38 16.66
N THR A 292 -18.38 3.98 16.93
CA THR A 292 -17.20 4.47 16.20
C THR A 292 -17.31 4.20 14.70
N LEU A 293 -17.76 3.01 14.30
CA LEU A 293 -17.97 2.70 12.87
C LEU A 293 -19.10 3.53 12.24
N LYS A 294 -20.18 3.82 12.99
CA LYS A 294 -21.26 4.71 12.52
C LYS A 294 -20.79 6.15 12.39
N ASP A 295 -19.95 6.61 13.31
CA ASP A 295 -19.32 7.92 13.23
C ASP A 295 -18.39 8.01 12.02
N LEU A 296 -17.62 6.96 11.70
CA LEU A 296 -16.80 6.88 10.50
C LEU A 296 -17.63 7.09 9.22
N LEU A 297 -18.78 6.41 9.10
CA LEU A 297 -19.68 6.56 7.96
C LEU A 297 -20.12 8.02 7.77
N THR A 298 -20.49 8.69 8.85
CA THR A 298 -21.14 10.02 8.79
C THR A 298 -20.17 11.20 8.84
N GLN A 299 -19.07 11.07 9.58
CA GLN A 299 -18.15 12.16 9.86
C GLN A 299 -16.97 12.20 8.89
N VAL A 300 -16.65 11.09 8.21
CA VAL A 300 -15.50 11.01 7.30
C VAL A 300 -15.94 10.55 5.91
N ILE A 301 -16.55 9.37 5.79
CA ILE A 301 -16.84 8.76 4.47
C ILE A 301 -17.85 9.61 3.68
N ALA A 302 -18.90 10.10 4.35
CA ALA A 302 -19.88 10.98 3.72
C ALA A 302 -19.29 12.33 3.24
N LEU A 303 -18.10 12.71 3.70
CA LEU A 303 -17.41 13.95 3.27
C LEU A 303 -16.51 13.73 2.04
N ARG A 304 -16.26 12.49 1.62
CA ARG A 304 -15.37 12.21 0.49
C ARG A 304 -16.04 12.57 -0.85
N PRO A 305 -15.31 13.23 -1.77
CA PRO A 305 -15.87 13.65 -3.03
C PRO A 305 -16.16 12.45 -3.94
N VAL A 306 -17.22 12.58 -4.74
CA VAL A 306 -17.60 11.62 -5.79
C VAL A 306 -17.54 12.34 -7.13
N VAL A 307 -16.91 11.71 -8.11
CA VAL A 307 -16.77 12.25 -9.47
C VAL A 307 -17.58 11.40 -10.43
N GLN A 308 -18.16 12.04 -11.45
CA GLN A 308 -18.82 11.36 -12.55
C GLN A 308 -17.82 11.12 -13.68
N LEU A 309 -17.68 9.87 -14.12
CA LEU A 309 -16.69 9.43 -15.10
C LEU A 309 -17.38 8.64 -16.22
N ASP A 310 -17.05 8.94 -17.48
CA ASP A 310 -17.45 8.07 -18.60
C ASP A 310 -16.51 6.88 -18.67
N ASP A 311 -17.05 5.70 -18.35
CA ASP A 311 -16.35 4.42 -18.34
C ASP A 311 -16.95 3.45 -19.38
N SER A 312 -17.63 3.98 -20.40
CA SER A 312 -18.31 3.17 -21.44
C SER A 312 -17.38 2.28 -22.26
N LYS A 313 -16.10 2.62 -22.30
CA LYS A 313 -15.07 1.91 -23.06
C LYS A 313 -14.50 0.70 -22.32
N GLU A 314 -14.74 0.58 -21.02
CA GLU A 314 -14.25 -0.53 -20.22
C GLU A 314 -15.00 -1.83 -20.60
N THR A 315 -14.23 -2.90 -20.78
CA THR A 315 -14.68 -4.17 -21.34
C THR A 315 -14.39 -5.37 -20.47
N ARG A 316 -13.63 -5.21 -19.38
CA ARG A 316 -13.13 -6.21 -18.43
C ARG A 316 -12.57 -7.48 -19.08
N ASN A 317 -12.16 -7.39 -20.35
CA ASN A 317 -11.88 -8.52 -21.24
C ASN A 317 -10.37 -8.75 -21.44
N GLY A 318 -9.56 -8.26 -20.52
CA GLY A 318 -8.12 -8.35 -20.61
C GLY A 318 -7.61 -9.78 -20.66
N GLY A 319 -8.26 -10.72 -19.98
CA GLY A 319 -7.68 -12.00 -19.62
C GLY A 319 -8.48 -13.25 -19.92
N ASN A 320 -8.24 -14.26 -19.08
CA ASN A 320 -8.85 -15.58 -19.21
C ASN A 320 -10.32 -15.62 -18.72
N ARG A 321 -10.80 -14.56 -18.07
CA ARG A 321 -12.19 -14.44 -17.59
C ARG A 321 -13.00 -13.66 -18.60
N THR A 322 -13.85 -14.36 -19.35
CA THR A 322 -14.80 -13.76 -20.31
C THR A 322 -16.20 -13.59 -19.72
N ASP A 323 -16.38 -14.00 -18.46
CA ASP A 323 -17.65 -14.08 -17.74
C ASP A 323 -17.87 -12.91 -16.78
N TYR A 324 -17.06 -11.85 -16.83
CA TYR A 324 -17.24 -10.67 -15.99
C TYR A 324 -18.46 -9.85 -16.45
N PRO A 325 -19.38 -9.45 -15.55
CA PRO A 325 -20.55 -8.65 -15.91
C PRO A 325 -20.18 -7.18 -16.23
N LEU A 326 -20.64 -6.67 -17.36
CA LEU A 326 -20.47 -5.25 -17.75
C LEU A 326 -21.71 -4.37 -17.49
N THR A 327 -22.80 -5.00 -17.07
CA THR A 327 -24.06 -4.36 -16.70
C THR A 327 -24.36 -4.69 -15.24
N ALA A 328 -25.19 -3.86 -14.59
CA ALA A 328 -25.56 -4.09 -13.21
C ALA A 328 -26.19 -5.48 -13.01
N VAL A 329 -25.66 -6.21 -12.05
CA VAL A 329 -26.11 -7.54 -11.62
C VAL A 329 -26.09 -7.61 -10.09
N ASN A 330 -26.77 -8.60 -9.53
CA ASN A 330 -26.69 -8.87 -8.11
C ASN A 330 -25.43 -9.69 -7.79
N VAL A 331 -24.93 -9.53 -6.56
CA VAL A 331 -23.74 -10.23 -6.07
C VAL A 331 -24.08 -10.97 -4.79
N LYS A 332 -23.49 -12.15 -4.60
CA LYS A 332 -23.38 -12.86 -3.32
C LYS A 332 -21.91 -12.96 -2.95
N PHE A 333 -21.57 -12.66 -1.70
CA PHE A 333 -20.17 -12.70 -1.25
C PHE A 333 -19.66 -14.11 -0.97
N ASP A 334 -20.57 -15.08 -0.88
CA ASP A 334 -20.29 -16.51 -1.02
C ASP A 334 -21.58 -17.24 -1.42
N ALA A 335 -21.54 -18.56 -1.60
CA ALA A 335 -22.71 -19.34 -2.00
C ALA A 335 -23.89 -19.30 -1.01
N SER A 336 -23.62 -19.06 0.28
CA SER A 336 -24.60 -18.99 1.37
C SER A 336 -25.16 -17.58 1.61
N ASP A 337 -24.51 -16.54 1.06
CA ASP A 337 -24.94 -15.16 1.24
C ASP A 337 -26.23 -14.85 0.47
N SER A 338 -26.94 -13.86 0.97
CA SER A 338 -28.09 -13.26 0.29
C SER A 338 -27.64 -12.38 -0.88
N THR A 339 -28.53 -12.17 -1.85
CA THR A 339 -28.24 -11.31 -3.00
C THR A 339 -28.17 -9.85 -2.58
N ARG A 340 -27.14 -9.16 -3.06
CA ARG A 340 -26.89 -7.73 -2.83
C ARG A 340 -26.83 -7.01 -4.17
N SER A 341 -27.40 -5.81 -4.23
CA SER A 341 -27.43 -4.99 -5.45
C SER A 341 -26.42 -3.84 -5.39
N ASN A 342 -26.17 -3.19 -6.53
CA ASN A 342 -25.35 -1.98 -6.66
C ASN A 342 -23.85 -2.16 -6.32
N TYR A 343 -23.32 -3.38 -6.46
CA TYR A 343 -21.88 -3.67 -6.39
C TYR A 343 -21.23 -3.68 -7.76
N VAL A 344 -21.90 -4.23 -8.78
CA VAL A 344 -21.42 -4.17 -10.17
C VAL A 344 -22.04 -2.96 -10.86
N LEU A 345 -21.19 -2.12 -11.46
CA LEU A 345 -21.60 -0.90 -12.16
C LEU A 345 -22.11 -1.22 -13.57
N ASN A 346 -23.11 -0.43 -14.03
CA ASN A 346 -23.57 -0.51 -15.40
C ASN A 346 -22.71 0.37 -16.32
N ARG A 347 -21.60 -0.17 -16.81
CA ARG A 347 -20.67 0.55 -17.70
C ARG A 347 -21.26 0.81 -19.08
N LYS A 348 -22.24 0.01 -19.52
CA LYS A 348 -22.95 0.24 -20.78
C LYS A 348 -23.89 1.45 -20.73
N ALA A 349 -24.17 2.02 -19.56
CA ALA A 349 -24.93 3.26 -19.42
C ALA A 349 -24.10 4.54 -19.65
N GLY A 350 -22.77 4.45 -19.76
CA GLY A 350 -21.89 5.60 -19.97
C GLY A 350 -21.25 6.08 -18.67
N THR A 351 -21.95 6.96 -17.95
CA THR A 351 -21.40 7.61 -16.76
C THR A 351 -21.56 6.74 -15.51
N ILE A 352 -20.47 6.62 -14.75
CA ILE A 352 -20.42 5.98 -13.43
C ILE A 352 -19.90 6.95 -12.36
N SER A 353 -20.14 6.61 -11.09
CA SER A 353 -19.50 7.27 -9.96
C SER A 353 -18.11 6.68 -9.72
N ALA A 354 -17.09 7.53 -9.65
CA ALA A 354 -15.71 7.18 -9.33
C ALA A 354 -15.24 7.86 -8.04
N TYR A 355 -14.33 7.20 -7.32
CA TYR A 355 -13.90 7.59 -5.97
C TYR A 355 -12.37 7.66 -5.90
N THR A 356 -11.79 8.85 -5.75
CA THR A 356 -10.33 8.99 -5.54
C THR A 356 -9.91 8.69 -4.10
N VAL A 357 -10.87 8.72 -3.17
CA VAL A 357 -10.76 8.18 -1.81
C VAL A 357 -11.94 7.25 -1.63
N SER A 358 -11.67 5.94 -1.55
CA SER A 358 -12.72 4.92 -1.51
C SER A 358 -13.58 5.04 -0.27
N GLY A 359 -14.88 4.76 -0.43
CA GLY A 359 -15.83 4.64 0.67
C GLY A 359 -16.14 3.18 0.99
N THR A 360 -17.34 2.94 1.50
CA THR A 360 -17.84 1.60 1.81
C THR A 360 -19.33 1.50 1.50
N LYS A 361 -19.81 0.29 1.20
CA LYS A 361 -21.22 -0.07 1.10
C LYS A 361 -21.79 -0.58 2.43
N VAL A 362 -20.98 -0.70 3.49
CA VAL A 362 -21.48 -1.04 4.83
C VAL A 362 -22.39 0.09 5.32
N THR A 363 -23.55 -0.29 5.84
CA THR A 363 -24.58 0.65 6.29
C THR A 363 -24.70 0.70 7.82
N ALA A 364 -25.25 1.80 8.34
CA ALA A 364 -25.59 1.90 9.76
C ALA A 364 -26.54 0.79 10.22
N ALA A 365 -27.46 0.34 9.36
CA ALA A 365 -28.38 -0.75 9.67
C ALA A 365 -27.68 -2.11 9.80
N GLU A 366 -26.68 -2.40 8.94
CA GLU A 366 -25.83 -3.59 9.10
C GLU A 366 -25.04 -3.53 10.42
N LEU A 367 -24.51 -2.36 10.78
CA LEU A 367 -23.80 -2.15 12.05
C LEU A 367 -24.73 -2.34 13.26
N ASP A 368 -25.96 -1.82 13.21
CA ASP A 368 -26.97 -1.98 14.26
C ASP A 368 -27.43 -3.43 14.41
N ALA A 369 -27.47 -4.20 13.32
CA ALA A 369 -27.80 -5.62 13.34
C ALA A 369 -26.64 -6.51 13.85
N ALA A 370 -25.39 -6.03 13.81
CA ALA A 370 -24.23 -6.75 14.33
C ALA A 370 -24.16 -6.65 15.86
N VAL A 371 -24.46 -7.76 16.53
CA VAL A 371 -24.56 -7.86 18.00
C VAL A 371 -23.48 -8.73 18.63
N THR A 372 -22.70 -9.46 17.82
CA THR A 372 -21.56 -10.26 18.30
C THR A 372 -20.23 -9.65 17.87
N GLN A 373 -19.15 -10.03 18.57
CA GLN A 373 -17.78 -9.64 18.20
C GLN A 373 -17.46 -10.07 16.75
N ASP A 374 -17.82 -11.29 16.36
CA ASP A 374 -17.55 -11.83 15.03
C ASP A 374 -18.28 -11.05 13.93
N GLN A 375 -19.53 -10.65 14.17
CA GLN A 375 -20.29 -9.84 13.22
C GLN A 375 -19.69 -8.45 13.06
N LEU A 376 -19.23 -7.82 14.15
CA LEU A 376 -18.58 -6.52 14.09
C LEU A 376 -17.18 -6.59 13.47
N LEU A 377 -16.39 -7.63 13.76
CA LEU A 377 -15.09 -7.85 13.11
C LEU A 377 -15.26 -8.08 11.60
N TYR A 378 -16.27 -8.86 11.21
CA TYR A 378 -16.60 -9.07 9.79
C TYR A 378 -16.90 -7.73 9.09
N LEU A 379 -17.77 -6.90 9.67
CA LEU A 379 -18.09 -5.58 9.09
C LEU A 379 -16.88 -4.64 9.10
N LEU A 380 -16.07 -4.64 10.17
CA LEU A 380 -14.86 -3.83 10.26
C LEU A 380 -13.87 -4.19 9.15
N TYR A 381 -13.57 -5.47 8.93
CA TYR A 381 -12.61 -5.89 7.91
C TYR A 381 -13.15 -5.74 6.48
N ARG A 382 -14.47 -5.84 6.31
CA ARG A 382 -15.12 -5.44 5.07
C ARG A 382 -14.97 -3.94 4.82
N MET A 383 -15.17 -3.10 5.83
CA MET A 383 -14.92 -1.65 5.71
C MET A 383 -13.45 -1.38 5.42
N ARG A 384 -12.49 -2.05 6.07
CA ARG A 384 -11.05 -1.92 5.77
C ARG A 384 -10.75 -2.25 4.31
N GLN A 385 -11.24 -3.38 3.81
CA GLN A 385 -11.07 -3.78 2.41
C GLN A 385 -11.62 -2.71 1.44
N GLU A 386 -12.89 -2.33 1.60
CA GLU A 386 -13.53 -1.37 0.70
C GLU A 386 -12.88 0.03 0.79
N ILE A 387 -12.56 0.50 2.01
CA ILE A 387 -11.94 1.80 2.22
C ILE A 387 -10.52 1.81 1.65
N PHE A 388 -9.70 0.79 1.87
CA PHE A 388 -8.29 0.78 1.47
C PHE A 388 -8.02 0.12 0.11
N MET A 389 -9.05 -0.27 -0.65
CA MET A 389 -8.91 -0.88 -1.97
C MET A 389 -7.95 -0.09 -2.87
N ALA A 390 -7.04 -0.78 -3.57
CA ALA A 390 -6.01 -0.16 -4.42
C ALA A 390 -5.06 0.81 -3.67
N GLU A 391 -4.90 0.70 -2.35
CA GLU A 391 -3.90 1.46 -1.56
C GLU A 391 -2.78 0.56 -1.00
N GLY A 392 -2.77 -0.73 -1.36
CA GLY A 392 -1.74 -1.69 -0.99
C GLY A 392 -1.80 -2.14 0.47
N ARG A 393 -3.01 -2.19 1.05
CA ARG A 393 -3.23 -2.53 2.47
C ARG A 393 -3.76 -3.93 2.68
N ARG A 394 -4.47 -4.48 1.70
CA ARG A 394 -5.27 -5.70 1.89
C ARG A 394 -4.41 -6.94 2.14
N MET A 395 -3.23 -7.05 1.54
CA MET A 395 -2.29 -8.15 1.79
C MET A 395 -1.91 -8.27 3.28
N THR A 396 -1.69 -7.13 3.95
CA THR A 396 -1.37 -7.12 5.39
C THR A 396 -2.57 -7.54 6.23
N ASP A 397 -3.79 -7.13 5.87
CA ASP A 397 -5.02 -7.58 6.56
C ASP A 397 -5.26 -9.09 6.40
N LEU A 398 -4.75 -9.69 5.30
CA LEU A 398 -4.76 -11.14 5.06
C LEU A 398 -3.63 -11.89 5.81
N GLY A 399 -2.72 -11.17 6.48
CA GLY A 399 -1.60 -11.75 7.20
C GLY A 399 -0.48 -12.32 6.32
N ILE A 400 -0.44 -11.93 5.04
CA ILE A 400 0.58 -12.38 4.09
C ILE A 400 1.80 -11.45 4.16
N LYS A 401 3.01 -12.02 4.10
CA LYS A 401 4.27 -11.27 4.01
C LYS A 401 5.23 -11.86 2.98
N PHE A 402 5.90 -10.98 2.25
CA PHE A 402 6.96 -11.31 1.32
C PHE A 402 8.23 -11.81 2.04
N PRO A 403 8.98 -12.73 1.40
CA PRO A 403 10.31 -13.12 1.87
C PRO A 403 11.36 -12.06 1.54
N VAL A 404 12.56 -12.22 2.10
CA VAL A 404 13.78 -11.57 1.60
C VAL A 404 14.13 -12.15 0.24
N SER A 405 14.37 -11.27 -0.74
CA SER A 405 14.69 -11.64 -2.11
C SER A 405 16.01 -12.39 -2.28
N GLN A 406 16.12 -13.17 -3.36
CA GLN A 406 17.34 -13.90 -3.70
C GLN A 406 18.54 -12.97 -3.93
N THR A 407 18.33 -11.80 -4.53
CA THR A 407 19.43 -10.83 -4.73
C THR A 407 20.03 -10.42 -3.40
N GLU A 408 19.21 -10.11 -2.40
CA GLU A 408 19.71 -9.79 -1.07
C GLU A 408 20.39 -11.00 -0.43
N GLN A 409 19.79 -12.18 -0.51
CA GLN A 409 20.38 -13.42 0.03
C GLN A 409 21.79 -13.67 -0.53
N LEU A 410 21.99 -13.47 -1.84
CA LEU A 410 23.28 -13.70 -2.49
C LEU A 410 24.34 -12.63 -2.14
N ASN A 411 23.92 -11.43 -1.75
CA ASN A 411 24.82 -10.30 -1.50
C ASN A 411 25.00 -9.98 0.00
N ASN A 412 24.14 -10.51 0.88
CA ASN A 412 24.15 -10.23 2.30
C ASN A 412 24.22 -11.54 3.12
N LYS A 413 25.38 -11.76 3.73
CA LYS A 413 25.68 -12.94 4.56
C LYS A 413 24.81 -13.10 5.82
N ASN A 414 24.04 -12.07 6.19
CA ASN A 414 23.18 -12.10 7.37
C ASN A 414 21.76 -12.60 7.05
N VAL A 415 21.45 -12.90 5.78
CA VAL A 415 20.16 -13.48 5.39
C VAL A 415 20.17 -14.97 5.68
N GLU A 416 19.22 -15.43 6.48
CA GLU A 416 19.07 -16.83 6.87
C GLU A 416 18.02 -17.57 6.01
N ASP A 417 18.02 -18.90 6.05
CA ASP A 417 17.05 -19.74 5.33
C ASP A 417 15.60 -19.50 5.73
N ALA A 418 15.36 -18.96 6.93
CA ALA A 418 14.04 -18.57 7.38
C ALA A 418 13.54 -17.28 6.72
N ASP A 419 14.45 -16.36 6.40
CA ASP A 419 14.12 -15.04 5.84
C ASP A 419 13.63 -15.12 4.39
N ILE A 420 14.07 -16.15 3.65
CA ILE A 420 13.69 -16.38 2.26
C ILE A 420 12.35 -17.12 2.10
N LYS A 421 11.59 -17.29 3.19
CA LYS A 421 10.28 -17.97 3.17
C LYS A 421 9.16 -16.97 3.39
N ALA A 422 8.23 -16.91 2.44
CA ALA A 422 7.04 -16.08 2.57
C ALA A 422 6.18 -16.55 3.76
N GLN A 423 5.50 -15.61 4.41
CA GLN A 423 4.42 -15.93 5.35
C GLN A 423 3.11 -15.94 4.58
N ILE A 424 2.47 -17.10 4.50
CA ILE A 424 1.13 -17.26 3.91
C ILE A 424 0.30 -18.06 4.91
N PRO A 425 -0.71 -17.45 5.56
CA PRO A 425 -1.54 -18.17 6.52
C PRO A 425 -2.23 -19.38 5.87
N SER A 426 -2.33 -20.49 6.60
CA SER A 426 -2.79 -21.78 6.07
C SER A 426 -4.25 -21.80 5.61
N PHE A 427 -5.05 -20.83 6.05
CA PHE A 427 -6.46 -20.65 5.65
C PHE A 427 -6.62 -19.81 4.38
N ILE A 428 -5.55 -19.25 3.82
CA ILE A 428 -5.61 -18.54 2.54
C ILE A 428 -5.85 -19.54 1.41
N PRO A 429 -6.94 -19.39 0.62
CA PRO A 429 -7.22 -20.28 -0.49
C PRO A 429 -6.11 -20.27 -1.54
N LEU A 430 -5.64 -21.45 -1.93
CA LEU A 430 -4.68 -21.63 -3.02
C LEU A 430 -5.37 -21.63 -4.39
N ALA A 431 -4.58 -21.72 -5.46
CA ALA A 431 -5.06 -21.92 -6.84
C ALA A 431 -6.09 -20.87 -7.31
N ARG A 432 -5.80 -19.58 -7.05
CA ARG A 432 -6.67 -18.43 -7.39
C ARG A 432 -8.02 -18.43 -6.68
N GLY A 433 -8.13 -19.14 -5.56
CA GLY A 433 -9.39 -19.25 -4.84
C GLY A 433 -9.91 -17.90 -4.35
N MET A 434 -9.03 -17.02 -3.88
CA MET A 434 -9.40 -15.71 -3.31
C MET A 434 -10.23 -14.86 -4.28
N ASP A 435 -9.86 -14.85 -5.56
CA ASP A 435 -10.49 -13.99 -6.57
C ASP A 435 -11.49 -14.71 -7.48
N ASP A 436 -11.83 -15.95 -7.17
CA ASP A 436 -12.70 -16.76 -8.02
C ASP A 436 -14.19 -16.47 -7.76
N PHE A 437 -14.99 -16.52 -8.83
CA PHE A 437 -16.42 -16.31 -8.80
C PHE A 437 -17.12 -17.06 -9.94
N THR A 438 -18.44 -17.13 -9.89
CA THR A 438 -19.28 -17.64 -10.99
C THR A 438 -20.34 -16.62 -11.36
N TYR A 439 -20.68 -16.53 -12.64
CA TYR A 439 -21.76 -15.66 -13.13
C TYR A 439 -22.91 -16.49 -13.72
N ASP A 440 -24.04 -16.50 -13.02
CA ASP A 440 -25.31 -16.99 -13.53
C ASP A 440 -25.98 -15.89 -14.38
N VAL A 441 -25.72 -15.94 -15.68
CA VAL A 441 -26.23 -14.98 -16.66
C VAL A 441 -27.76 -14.98 -16.72
N ALA A 442 -28.39 -16.15 -16.56
CA ALA A 442 -29.85 -16.29 -16.69
C ALA A 442 -30.60 -15.56 -15.57
N ASN A 443 -30.04 -15.60 -14.36
CA ASN A 443 -30.62 -14.95 -13.19
C ASN A 443 -30.00 -13.57 -12.86
N GLY A 444 -28.89 -13.20 -13.53
CA GLY A 444 -28.18 -11.94 -13.26
C GLY A 444 -27.54 -11.92 -11.88
N ILE A 445 -26.91 -13.04 -11.46
CA ILE A 445 -26.29 -13.18 -10.14
C ILE A 445 -24.85 -13.64 -10.29
N VAL A 446 -23.93 -12.88 -9.70
CA VAL A 446 -22.55 -13.30 -9.50
C VAL A 446 -22.37 -13.82 -8.08
N THR A 447 -21.70 -14.96 -7.92
CA THR A 447 -21.42 -15.55 -6.61
C THR A 447 -19.91 -15.71 -6.45
N MET A 448 -19.33 -15.04 -5.45
CA MET A 448 -17.92 -15.22 -5.11
C MET A 448 -17.71 -16.63 -4.54
N LYS A 449 -16.52 -17.19 -4.73
CA LYS A 449 -16.19 -18.50 -4.18
C LYS A 449 -15.93 -18.44 -2.68
N TYR A 450 -15.19 -17.42 -2.24
CA TYR A 450 -14.91 -17.18 -0.83
C TYR A 450 -15.22 -15.74 -0.46
N ASP A 451 -15.81 -15.57 0.73
CA ASP A 451 -15.81 -14.29 1.43
C ASP A 451 -14.60 -14.27 2.36
N MET A 452 -13.49 -13.69 1.91
CA MET A 452 -12.26 -13.68 2.70
C MET A 452 -12.44 -13.00 4.05
N ASN A 453 -13.36 -12.04 4.22
CA ASN A 453 -13.64 -11.44 5.53
C ASN A 453 -14.29 -12.45 6.49
N LYS A 454 -15.13 -13.38 6.01
CA LYS A 454 -15.63 -14.49 6.84
C LYS A 454 -14.53 -15.49 7.15
N VAL A 455 -13.66 -15.79 6.18
CA VAL A 455 -12.49 -16.67 6.38
C VAL A 455 -11.58 -16.11 7.47
N LEU A 456 -11.29 -14.81 7.45
CA LEU A 456 -10.52 -14.15 8.51
C LEU A 456 -11.19 -14.34 9.87
N VAL A 457 -12.46 -13.97 10.01
CA VAL A 457 -13.18 -14.09 11.30
C VAL A 457 -13.22 -15.53 11.82
N ALA A 458 -13.40 -16.52 10.94
CA ALA A 458 -13.35 -17.94 11.32
C ALA A 458 -11.97 -18.37 11.86
N ASN A 459 -10.91 -17.67 11.47
CA ASN A 459 -9.52 -17.91 11.89
C ASN A 459 -8.98 -16.81 12.81
N LYS A 460 -9.84 -16.04 13.49
CA LYS A 460 -9.44 -14.82 14.22
C LYS A 460 -8.41 -14.97 15.35
N GLN A 461 -8.04 -16.20 15.70
CA GLN A 461 -7.02 -16.53 16.71
C GLN A 461 -5.63 -16.79 16.07
N ALA A 462 -5.53 -16.67 14.74
CA ALA A 462 -4.25 -16.75 14.04
C ALA A 462 -3.48 -15.44 14.28
N LYS A 463 -2.19 -15.55 14.64
CA LYS A 463 -1.35 -14.42 15.07
C LYS A 463 -1.03 -13.44 13.94
N GLU A 464 -1.20 -13.89 12.71
CA GLU A 464 -0.90 -13.17 11.49
C GLU A 464 -1.96 -12.11 11.14
N ILE A 465 -3.15 -12.20 11.74
CA ILE A 465 -4.31 -11.33 11.47
C ILE A 465 -4.90 -10.78 12.78
N PHE A 466 -5.78 -9.78 12.68
CA PHE A 466 -6.42 -9.10 13.82
C PHE A 466 -5.45 -8.73 14.95
N PRO A 467 -4.65 -7.66 14.78
CA PRO A 467 -3.56 -7.35 15.71
C PRO A 467 -3.95 -7.19 17.18
N PHE A 468 -5.23 -6.95 17.50
CA PHE A 468 -5.69 -6.77 18.87
C PHE A 468 -6.44 -7.97 19.47
N ILE A 469 -6.66 -9.05 18.71
CA ILE A 469 -7.38 -10.24 19.21
C ILE A 469 -6.44 -11.24 19.90
N ASN A 470 -5.15 -11.23 19.55
CA ASN A 470 -4.17 -12.25 19.97
C ASN A 470 -3.23 -11.81 21.08
#